data_AF-A0A8H6H7J0-F1
#
_entry.id   AF-A0A8H6H7J0-F1
#
_cell.length_a   1.000
_cell.length_b   1.000
_cell.length_c   1.000
_cell.angle_alpha   90.00
_cell.angle_beta   90.00
_cell.angle_gamma   90.00
#
_symmetry.space_group_name_H-M   'P 1'
#
loop_
_entity.id
_entity.type
_entity.pdbx_description
1 polymer ?
#
loop_
_entity_poly.entity_id
_entity_poly.type
_entity_poly.pdbx_seq_one_letter_code
_entity_poly.pdbx_strand_id
1 'polypeptide(L)'
;MKSWVRITDKRLFDERWAEIRRVAPQSVREYLEVNWMPITHMWSAVHRVGRTVFQECDTNMLVEAWHHLLKGKFMQGKRNRRLDQLIYILTKEVIPYFIQRHHAQHNGFHGGDLEVQARLAIEKAA
;
A
#
# COMPACT_ATOMS: atom_id res chain seq x y z
N MET A 1 13.57 7.69 -15.39
CA MET A 1 13.21 7.64 -13.95
C MET A 1 12.05 6.70 -13.66
N LYS A 2 10.84 6.84 -14.25
CA LYS A 2 9.71 5.93 -14.00
C LYS A 2 10.02 4.45 -14.26
N SER A 3 10.88 4.16 -15.25
CA SER A 3 11.35 2.81 -15.55
C SER A 3 12.25 2.24 -14.44
N TRP A 4 13.17 3.05 -13.89
CA TRP A 4 14.15 2.62 -12.88
C TRP A 4 13.50 2.11 -11.59
N VAL A 5 12.45 2.78 -11.10
CA VAL A 5 11.71 2.41 -9.89
C VAL A 5 11.00 1.06 -10.01
N ARG A 6 10.62 0.67 -11.24
CA ARG A 6 9.85 -0.55 -11.52
C ARG A 6 10.71 -1.78 -11.84
N ILE A 7 12.03 -1.61 -11.88
CA ILE A 7 12.95 -2.73 -12.12
C ILE A 7 12.87 -3.68 -10.93
N THR A 8 12.71 -4.96 -11.22
CA THR A 8 12.67 -6.05 -10.24
C THR A 8 14.01 -6.78 -10.12
N ASP A 9 14.84 -6.74 -11.17
CA ASP A 9 16.17 -7.32 -11.20
C ASP A 9 17.21 -6.39 -10.57
N LYS A 10 17.91 -6.86 -9.53
CA LYS A 10 18.89 -6.06 -8.78
C LYS A 10 20.05 -5.59 -9.67
N ARG A 11 20.54 -6.46 -10.55
CA ARG A 11 21.67 -6.14 -11.44
C ARG A 11 21.27 -5.04 -12.43
N LEU A 12 20.10 -5.16 -13.03
CA LEU A 12 19.59 -4.13 -13.96
C LEU A 12 19.32 -2.80 -13.25
N PHE A 13 18.89 -2.84 -11.99
CA PHE A 13 18.70 -1.64 -11.17
C PHE A 13 20.03 -0.90 -10.91
N ASP A 14 21.08 -1.65 -10.57
CA ASP A 14 22.41 -1.10 -10.29
C ASP A 14 23.06 -0.55 -11.58
N GLU A 15 22.90 -1.25 -12.71
CA GLU A 15 23.35 -0.77 -14.04
C GLU A 15 22.67 0.56 -14.41
N ARG A 16 21.36 0.65 -14.21
CA ARG A 16 20.61 1.90 -14.47
C ARG A 16 20.98 3.01 -13.51
N TRP A 17 21.29 2.70 -12.25
CA TRP A 17 21.81 3.69 -11.31
C TRP A 17 23.17 4.23 -11.74
N ALA A 18 24.08 3.37 -12.21
CA ALA A 18 25.38 3.78 -12.72
C ALA A 18 25.27 4.70 -13.95
N GLU A 19 24.35 4.41 -14.88
CA GLU A 19 24.05 5.28 -16.01
C GLU A 19 23.52 6.66 -15.56
N ILE A 20 22.56 6.69 -14.62
CA ILE A 20 21.99 7.93 -14.08
C ILE A 20 23.07 8.76 -13.40
N ARG A 21 23.92 8.13 -12.59
CA ARG A 21 25.03 8.79 -11.87
C ARG A 21 26.02 9.43 -12.84
N ARG A 22 26.25 8.82 -14.01
CA ARG A 22 27.15 9.37 -15.04
C ARG A 22 26.60 10.61 -15.72
N VAL A 23 25.30 10.65 -15.98
CA VAL A 23 24.66 11.73 -16.77
C VAL A 23 24.11 12.85 -15.90
N ALA A 24 23.75 12.57 -14.65
CA ALA A 24 23.09 13.53 -13.77
C ALA A 24 24.05 14.66 -13.32
N PRO A 25 23.53 15.89 -13.13
CA PRO A 25 24.25 16.96 -12.44
C PRO A 25 24.67 16.55 -11.02
N GLN A 26 25.75 17.12 -10.50
CA GLN A 26 26.31 16.75 -9.20
C GLN A 26 25.29 16.93 -8.05
N SER A 27 24.56 18.05 -8.02
CA SER A 27 23.52 18.30 -7.03
C SER A 27 22.42 17.23 -7.01
N VAL A 28 22.07 16.69 -8.17
CA VAL A 28 21.06 15.63 -8.30
C VAL A 28 21.61 14.29 -7.80
N ARG A 29 22.89 13.99 -8.07
CA ARG A 29 23.54 12.78 -7.56
C ARG A 29 23.59 12.77 -6.05
N GLU A 30 24.10 13.84 -5.45
CA GLU A 30 24.22 13.98 -3.99
C GLU A 30 22.84 13.88 -3.33
N TYR A 31 21.83 14.55 -3.89
CA TYR A 31 20.46 14.44 -3.41
C TYR A 31 19.95 13.00 -3.41
N LEU A 32 20.12 12.26 -4.52
CA LEU A 32 19.66 10.87 -4.62
C LEU A 32 20.46 9.93 -3.72
N GLU A 33 21.78 10.07 -3.65
CA GLU A 33 22.66 9.26 -2.81
C GLU A 33 22.37 9.42 -1.32
N VAL A 34 22.05 10.64 -0.86
CA VAL A 34 21.77 10.91 0.56
C VAL A 34 20.34 10.55 0.93
N ASN A 35 19.35 10.92 0.11
CA ASN A 35 17.95 10.86 0.53
C ASN A 35 17.22 9.59 0.08
N TRP A 36 17.62 9.00 -1.05
CA TRP A 36 16.82 7.95 -1.70
C TRP A 36 17.54 6.60 -1.72
N MET A 37 18.85 6.57 -1.96
CA MET A 37 19.60 5.31 -2.01
C MET A 37 19.59 4.52 -0.68
N PRO A 38 19.69 5.13 0.52
CA PRO A 38 19.67 4.38 1.77
C PRO A 38 18.31 3.72 2.07
N ILE A 39 17.22 4.30 1.55
CA ILE A 39 15.84 3.84 1.76
C ILE A 39 15.29 3.11 0.52
N THR A 40 16.15 2.51 -0.30
CA THR A 40 15.76 1.80 -1.53
C THR A 40 14.70 0.71 -1.29
N HIS A 41 14.74 0.07 -0.12
CA HIS A 41 13.75 -0.93 0.30
C HIS A 41 12.32 -0.37 0.41
N MET A 42 12.16 0.94 0.65
CA MET A 42 10.84 1.58 0.80
C MET A 42 10.19 1.94 -0.54
N TRP A 43 10.95 2.08 -1.63
CA TRP A 43 10.43 2.61 -2.89
C TRP A 43 10.78 1.80 -4.15
N SER A 44 11.86 1.02 -4.16
CA SER A 44 12.30 0.27 -5.33
C SER A 44 11.62 -1.10 -5.44
N ALA A 45 11.19 -1.47 -6.65
CA ALA A 45 10.56 -2.76 -6.91
C ALA A 45 11.53 -3.96 -6.73
N VAL A 46 12.85 -3.75 -6.85
CA VAL A 46 13.89 -4.75 -6.56
C VAL A 46 13.74 -5.39 -5.19
N HIS A 47 13.36 -4.59 -4.20
CA HIS A 47 13.20 -5.06 -2.82
C HIS A 47 11.80 -5.61 -2.53
N ARG A 48 10.88 -5.55 -3.50
CA ARG A 48 9.48 -6.00 -3.36
C ARG A 48 9.18 -7.31 -4.09
N VAL A 49 10.16 -7.90 -4.78
CA VAL A 49 10.01 -9.19 -5.48
C VAL A 49 9.85 -10.31 -4.45
N GLY A 50 8.86 -11.19 -4.67
CA GLY A 50 8.61 -12.35 -3.79
C GLY A 50 7.97 -12.00 -2.45
N ARG A 51 7.60 -10.74 -2.21
CA ARG A 51 6.83 -10.32 -1.04
C ARG A 51 5.34 -10.43 -1.35
N THR A 52 4.58 -10.99 -0.42
CA THR A 52 3.12 -10.97 -0.52
C THR A 52 2.60 -9.58 -0.17
N VAL A 53 1.47 -9.17 -0.73
CA VAL A 53 0.78 -7.90 -0.38
C VAL A 53 0.54 -7.78 1.14
N PHE A 54 0.59 -8.91 1.84
CA PHE A 54 0.36 -9.05 3.28
C PHE A 54 1.63 -8.90 4.13
N GLN A 55 2.84 -8.95 3.56
CA GLN A 55 4.11 -8.77 4.28
C GLN A 55 4.53 -7.30 4.42
N GLU A 56 3.90 -6.37 3.69
CA GLU A 56 4.16 -4.93 3.78
C GLU A 56 2.89 -4.13 4.13
N CYS A 57 2.48 -4.17 5.41
CA CYS A 57 1.61 -3.11 5.96
C CYS A 57 2.27 -1.71 5.92
N ASP A 58 3.56 -1.63 5.59
CA ASP A 58 4.33 -0.38 5.42
C ASP A 58 4.02 0.34 4.10
N THR A 59 3.21 -0.24 3.22
CA THR A 59 2.68 0.50 2.08
C THR A 59 1.41 1.26 2.48
N ASN A 60 1.43 2.57 2.25
CA ASN A 60 0.33 3.49 2.55
C ASN A 60 -0.98 3.14 1.83
N MET A 61 -1.01 2.14 0.95
CA MET A 61 -2.17 1.79 0.12
C MET A 61 -3.39 1.35 0.93
N LEU A 62 -3.22 0.50 1.96
CA LEU A 62 -4.35 0.06 2.80
C LEU A 62 -4.88 1.21 3.67
N VAL A 63 -3.97 2.00 4.23
CA VAL A 63 -4.29 3.18 5.03
C VAL A 63 -4.96 4.25 4.16
N GLU A 64 -4.48 4.49 2.95
CA GLU A 64 -5.06 5.40 1.96
C GLU A 64 -6.45 4.92 1.52
N ALA A 65 -6.59 3.64 1.16
CA ALA A 65 -7.86 3.05 0.78
C ALA A 65 -8.88 3.17 1.93
N TRP A 66 -8.45 2.92 3.16
CA TRP A 66 -9.29 3.14 4.34
C TRP A 66 -9.63 4.63 4.49
N HIS A 67 -8.66 5.54 4.44
CA HIS A 67 -8.91 6.97 4.55
C HIS A 67 -9.85 7.50 3.46
N HIS A 68 -9.78 6.96 2.24
CA HIS A 68 -10.72 7.27 1.16
C HIS A 68 -12.14 6.82 1.50
N LEU A 69 -12.31 5.59 2.00
CA LEU A 69 -13.61 5.08 2.45
C LEU A 69 -14.16 5.88 3.64
N LEU A 70 -13.33 6.18 4.63
CA LEU A 70 -13.67 6.99 5.80
C LEU A 70 -14.18 8.37 5.37
N LYS A 71 -13.39 9.07 4.55
CA LYS A 71 -13.74 10.42 4.08
C LYS A 71 -15.00 10.42 3.22
N GLY A 72 -15.11 9.47 2.29
CA GLY A 72 -16.22 9.40 1.35
C GLY A 72 -17.52 8.91 2.00
N LYS A 73 -17.51 7.68 2.51
CA LYS A 73 -18.73 6.99 2.96
C LYS A 73 -19.21 7.46 4.33
N PHE A 74 -18.30 7.58 5.30
CA PHE A 74 -18.68 7.80 6.70
C PHE A 74 -18.65 9.28 7.09
N MET A 75 -17.68 10.04 6.59
CA MET A 75 -17.59 11.49 6.86
C MET A 75 -18.36 12.35 5.83
N GLN A 76 -18.88 11.74 4.76
CA GLN A 76 -19.65 12.42 3.69
C GLN A 76 -18.88 13.61 3.07
N GLY A 77 -17.57 13.49 2.94
CA GLY A 77 -16.70 14.54 2.38
C GLY A 77 -16.49 15.77 3.26
N LYS A 78 -17.05 15.81 4.48
CA LYS A 78 -16.88 16.95 5.40
C LYS A 78 -15.45 17.00 5.94
N ARG A 79 -14.78 18.15 5.76
CA ARG A 79 -13.45 18.43 6.33
C ARG A 79 -13.58 18.93 7.78
N ASN A 80 -12.54 18.72 8.60
CA ASN A 80 -12.40 19.25 9.97
C ASN A 80 -13.53 18.84 10.95
N ARG A 81 -13.79 17.53 11.09
CA ARG A 81 -14.61 17.05 12.22
C ARG A 81 -13.78 17.04 13.49
N ARG A 82 -14.41 17.40 14.60
CA ARG A 82 -13.82 17.26 15.93
C ARG A 82 -13.52 15.78 16.22
N LEU A 83 -12.50 15.53 17.03
CA LEU A 83 -12.02 14.17 17.35
C LEU A 83 -13.11 13.31 18.00
N ASP A 84 -13.94 13.88 18.88
CA ASP A 84 -15.07 13.21 19.53
C ASP A 84 -16.09 12.68 18.51
N GLN A 85 -16.45 13.49 17.52
CA GLN A 85 -17.33 13.07 16.42
C GLN A 85 -16.70 11.96 15.58
N LEU A 86 -15.38 12.02 15.34
CA LEU A 86 -14.69 10.95 14.62
C LEU A 86 -14.76 9.63 15.41
N ILE A 87 -14.51 9.66 16.72
CA ILE A 87 -14.61 8.47 17.59
C ILE A 87 -16.04 7.92 17.58
N TYR A 88 -17.05 8.80 17.63
CA TYR A 88 -18.45 8.39 17.54
C TYR A 88 -18.73 7.66 16.22
N ILE A 89 -18.31 8.21 15.07
CA ILE A 89 -18.52 7.59 13.75
C ILE A 89 -17.80 6.24 13.67
N LEU A 90 -16.54 6.17 14.12
CA LEU A 90 -15.77 4.93 14.11
C LEU A 90 -16.47 3.83 14.93
N THR A 91 -16.99 4.17 16.10
CA THR A 91 -17.59 3.19 17.00
C THR A 91 -19.03 2.83 16.66
N LYS A 92 -19.84 3.79 16.22
CA LYS A 92 -21.29 3.61 16.03
C LYS A 92 -21.71 3.38 14.59
N GLU A 93 -20.90 3.76 13.62
CA GLU A 93 -21.23 3.58 12.20
C GLU A 93 -20.28 2.62 11.50
N VAL A 94 -18.97 2.79 11.69
CA VAL A 94 -17.96 2.00 10.97
C VAL A 94 -17.93 0.55 11.44
N ILE A 95 -17.86 0.30 12.75
CA ILE A 95 -17.84 -1.08 13.29
C ILE A 95 -19.08 -1.88 12.86
N PRO A 96 -20.33 -1.40 13.08
CA PRO A 96 -21.51 -2.15 12.65
C PRO A 96 -21.56 -2.39 11.15
N TYR A 97 -21.10 -1.43 10.33
CA TYR A 97 -21.01 -1.60 8.89
C TYR A 97 -20.10 -2.77 8.49
N PHE A 98 -18.90 -2.86 9.08
CA PHE A 98 -17.97 -3.95 8.75
C PHE A 98 -18.45 -5.31 9.28
N ILE A 99 -19.09 -5.35 10.44
CA ILE A 99 -19.76 -6.56 10.95
C ILE A 99 -20.83 -7.02 9.97
N GLN A 100 -21.73 -6.13 9.55
CA GLN A 100 -22.78 -6.45 8.60
C GLN A 100 -22.22 -6.92 7.25
N ARG A 101 -21.19 -6.24 6.74
CA ARG A 101 -20.51 -6.62 5.51
C ARG A 101 -19.90 -8.02 5.62
N HIS A 102 -19.25 -8.33 6.74
CA HIS A 102 -18.67 -9.65 6.98
C HIS A 102 -19.77 -10.74 7.01
N HIS A 103 -20.89 -10.49 7.70
CA HIS A 103 -22.03 -11.42 7.68
C HIS A 103 -22.59 -11.62 6.27
N ALA A 104 -22.74 -10.54 5.50
CA ALA A 104 -23.23 -10.62 4.13
C ALA A 104 -22.28 -11.40 3.20
N GLN A 105 -20.96 -11.26 3.39
CA GLN A 105 -19.95 -12.09 2.69
C GLN A 105 -20.04 -13.56 3.11
N HIS A 106 -20.14 -13.84 4.41
CA HIS A 106 -20.26 -15.20 4.93
C HIS A 106 -21.52 -15.91 4.42
N ASN A 107 -22.62 -15.17 4.31
CA ASN A 107 -23.90 -15.67 3.81
C ASN A 107 -24.00 -15.70 2.26
N GLY A 108 -22.93 -15.34 1.55
CA GLY A 108 -22.86 -15.41 0.07
C GLY A 108 -23.58 -14.29 -0.67
N PHE A 109 -24.09 -13.25 0.01
CA PHE A 109 -24.69 -12.06 -0.62
C PHE A 109 -23.64 -11.13 -1.25
N HIS A 110 -22.39 -11.25 -0.80
CA HIS A 110 -21.24 -10.59 -1.39
C HIS A 110 -20.21 -11.65 -1.77
N GLY A 111 -19.51 -11.43 -2.90
CA GLY A 111 -18.43 -12.30 -3.32
C GLY A 111 -17.45 -12.56 -2.18
N GLY A 112 -16.98 -13.81 -2.08
CA GLY A 112 -16.07 -14.25 -1.03
C GLY A 112 -14.84 -13.35 -0.95
N ASP A 113 -14.26 -13.27 0.24
CA ASP A 113 -13.05 -12.47 0.42
C ASP A 113 -11.93 -13.05 -0.46
N LEU A 114 -11.55 -12.29 -1.49
CA LEU A 114 -10.49 -12.65 -2.43
C LEU A 114 -9.16 -12.89 -1.70
N GLU A 115 -8.97 -12.23 -0.55
CA GLU A 115 -7.82 -12.41 0.32
C GLU A 115 -7.78 -13.81 0.95
N VAL A 116 -8.89 -14.21 1.58
CA VAL A 116 -9.03 -15.55 2.20
C VAL A 116 -8.91 -16.64 1.13
N GLN A 117 -9.50 -16.43 -0.04
CA GLN A 117 -9.38 -17.39 -1.15
C GLN A 117 -7.96 -17.50 -1.69
N ALA A 118 -7.24 -16.38 -1.82
CA ALA A 118 -5.84 -16.39 -2.25
C ALA A 118 -4.92 -17.08 -1.23
N ARG A 119 -5.12 -16.87 0.08
CA ARG A 119 -4.36 -17.58 1.12
C ARG A 119 -4.60 -19.09 1.07
N LEU A 120 -5.86 -19.51 1.01
CA LEU A 120 -6.22 -20.92 0.92
C LEU A 120 -5.66 -21.58 -0.35
N ALA A 121 -5.58 -20.84 -1.46
CA ALA A 121 -4.97 -21.33 -2.69
C ALA A 121 -3.45 -21.51 -2.57
N ILE A 122 -2.75 -20.58 -1.89
CA ILE A 122 -1.32 -20.69 -1.60
C ILE A 122 -1.04 -21.85 -0.64
N GLU A 123 -1.81 -22.00 0.43
CA GLU A 123 -1.67 -23.11 1.40
C GLU A 123 -1.95 -24.47 0.77
N LYS A 124 -2.87 -24.56 -0.20
CA LYS A 124 -3.13 -25.80 -0.95
C LYS A 124 -2.06 -26.14 -1.99
N ALA A 125 -1.26 -25.15 -2.41
CA ALA A 125 -0.22 -25.32 -3.42
C ALA A 125 1.18 -25.57 -2.82
N ALA A 126 1.33 -25.43 -1.50
CA ALA A 126 2.53 -25.74 -0.72
C ALA A 126 2.49 -27.18 -0.22
#